data_AF-A0A182VAX3-F1
#
_entry.id   AF-A0A182VAX3-F1
#
_cell.length_a   1.000
_cell.length_b   1.000
_cell.length_c   1.000
_cell.angle_alpha   90.00
_cell.angle_beta   90.00
_cell.angle_gamma   90.00
#
_symmetry.space_group_name_H-M   'P 1'
#
loop_
_entity.id
_entity.type
_entity.pdbx_description
1 polymer ?
#
loop_
_entity_poly.entity_id
_entity_poly.type
_entity_poly.pdbx_seq_one_letter_code
_entity_poly.pdbx_strand_id
1 'polypeptide(L)'
;MAIVNQSDAIGSLRKIVERYIDRIANHIAIEHRREIQRICKEFEEIKEKALEIPTSTEQLMTNGEYMTRVKTEIIDELRDKIQITMRINAYLVELMELPADQIELQVESVNWYFRIQSVFEINSTNFEQYKFSFEEKLQEVTKQLNEKMEDMIPHIAIINDMTETEKFRDYIVVLHGYIDQIFVFEDYVKWINKEEVLFKFPKSQYAVLEAIKSFVVPFYKLIRLCMRWLRYYNVWMDGPFEYLEPHFVESKTDEFLKEFQKTQKYYRNRIKADMLENTLCKFKVIASNALHCCFMVLV
;
A
#
# COMPACT_ATOMS: atom_id res chain seq x y z
N MET A 1 -91.39 -19.45 26.33
CA MET A 1 -89.92 -19.29 26.38
C MET A 1 -89.50 -18.54 25.13
N ALA A 2 -88.86 -17.38 25.26
CA ALA A 2 -88.24 -16.73 24.11
C ALA A 2 -87.01 -17.54 23.70
N ILE A 3 -87.00 -18.09 22.48
CA ILE A 3 -85.84 -18.78 21.93
C ILE A 3 -84.86 -17.68 21.50
N VAL A 4 -83.75 -17.55 22.23
CA VAL A 4 -82.68 -16.61 21.87
C VAL A 4 -81.94 -17.18 20.66
N ASN A 5 -82.06 -16.54 19.50
CA ASN A 5 -81.28 -16.88 18.30
C ASN A 5 -79.99 -16.05 18.27
N GLN A 6 -78.83 -16.72 18.39
CA GLN A 6 -77.51 -16.10 18.40
C GLN A 6 -76.72 -16.30 17.10
N SER A 7 -77.34 -16.85 16.04
CA SER A 7 -76.68 -17.15 14.76
C SER A 7 -75.93 -15.94 14.19
N ASP A 8 -76.54 -14.77 14.26
CA ASP A 8 -76.03 -13.54 13.66
C ASP A 8 -74.83 -12.99 14.44
N ALA A 9 -74.86 -13.12 15.76
CA ALA A 9 -73.74 -12.75 16.63
C ALA A 9 -72.54 -13.69 16.41
N ILE A 10 -72.79 -15.01 16.34
CA ILE A 10 -71.76 -16.02 16.06
C ILE A 10 -71.14 -15.79 14.67
N GLY A 11 -71.98 -15.56 13.64
CA GLY A 11 -71.52 -15.26 12.30
C GLY A 11 -70.71 -13.97 12.21
N SER A 12 -71.13 -12.93 12.94
CA SER A 12 -70.40 -11.65 13.01
C SER A 12 -69.04 -11.81 13.70
N LEU A 13 -68.99 -12.55 14.82
CA LEU A 13 -67.72 -12.85 15.50
C LEU A 13 -66.77 -13.64 14.62
N ARG A 14 -67.25 -14.65 13.87
CA ARG A 14 -66.44 -15.39 12.89
C ARG A 14 -65.81 -14.47 11.85
N LYS A 15 -66.60 -13.60 11.24
CA LYS A 15 -66.11 -12.63 10.23
C LYS A 15 -65.08 -11.66 10.81
N ILE A 16 -65.24 -11.24 12.07
CA ILE A 16 -64.27 -10.38 12.75
C ILE A 16 -62.95 -11.14 12.94
N VAL A 17 -63.00 -12.38 13.42
CA VAL A 17 -61.82 -13.23 13.61
C VAL A 17 -61.11 -13.51 12.28
N GLU A 18 -61.86 -13.89 11.24
CA GLU A 18 -61.33 -14.11 9.88
C GLU A 18 -60.59 -12.86 9.36
N ARG A 19 -61.17 -11.66 9.51
CA ARG A 19 -60.49 -10.40 9.14
C ARG A 19 -59.19 -10.15 9.92
N TYR A 20 -59.14 -10.50 11.20
CA TYR A 20 -57.91 -10.36 11.98
C TYR A 20 -56.84 -11.36 11.55
N ILE A 21 -57.24 -12.61 11.28
CA ILE A 21 -56.36 -13.66 10.74
C ILE A 21 -55.78 -13.19 9.40
N ASP A 22 -56.62 -12.76 8.47
CA ASP A 22 -56.19 -12.27 7.15
C ASP A 22 -55.20 -11.12 7.28
N ARG A 23 -55.49 -10.15 8.16
CA ARG A 23 -54.61 -8.99 8.36
C ARG A 23 -53.25 -9.39 8.92
N ILE A 24 -53.22 -10.31 9.88
CA ILE A 24 -51.98 -10.81 10.48
C ILE A 24 -51.20 -11.65 9.46
N ALA A 25 -51.86 -12.59 8.78
CA ALA A 25 -51.26 -13.45 7.77
C ALA A 25 -50.65 -12.62 6.63
N ASN A 26 -51.37 -11.61 6.12
CA ASN A 26 -50.85 -10.69 5.12
C ASN A 26 -49.62 -9.92 5.60
N HIS A 27 -49.60 -9.47 6.86
CA HIS A 27 -48.42 -8.79 7.41
C HIS A 27 -47.22 -9.73 7.49
N ILE A 28 -47.42 -10.96 7.99
CA ILE A 28 -46.36 -11.97 8.06
C ILE A 28 -45.85 -12.31 6.65
N ALA A 29 -46.73 -12.46 5.66
CA ALA A 29 -46.33 -12.74 4.29
C ALA A 29 -45.46 -11.62 3.69
N ILE A 30 -45.79 -10.35 3.95
CA ILE A 30 -44.98 -9.21 3.50
C ILE A 30 -43.57 -9.24 4.13
N GLU A 31 -43.47 -9.41 5.45
CA GLU A 31 -42.16 -9.42 6.13
C GLU A 31 -41.34 -10.67 5.75
N HIS A 32 -42.00 -11.82 5.63
CA HIS A 32 -41.39 -13.06 5.16
C HIS A 32 -40.80 -12.89 3.75
N ARG A 33 -41.56 -12.30 2.81
CA ARG A 33 -41.07 -11.99 1.47
C ARG A 33 -39.84 -11.09 1.52
N ARG A 34 -39.87 -10.01 2.32
CA ARG A 34 -38.72 -9.09 2.48
C ARG A 34 -37.49 -9.82 3.00
N GLU A 35 -37.67 -10.74 3.94
CA GLU A 35 -36.55 -11.50 4.50
C GLU A 35 -35.92 -12.42 3.45
N ILE A 36 -36.71 -13.13 2.65
CA ILE A 36 -36.17 -13.95 1.55
C ILE A 36 -35.42 -13.06 0.53
N GLN A 37 -35.94 -11.87 0.21
CA GLN A 37 -35.25 -10.93 -0.67
C GLN A 37 -33.89 -10.50 -0.10
N ARG A 38 -33.78 -10.27 1.21
CA ARG A 38 -32.51 -9.94 1.87
C ARG A 38 -31.52 -11.10 1.79
N ILE A 39 -31.98 -12.33 2.05
CA ILE A 39 -31.14 -13.54 1.93
C ILE A 39 -30.56 -13.66 0.51
N CYS A 40 -31.40 -13.57 -0.52
CA CYS A 40 -30.93 -13.66 -1.91
C CYS A 40 -29.96 -12.53 -2.26
N LYS A 41 -30.21 -11.31 -1.77
CA LYS A 41 -29.31 -10.17 -1.98
C LYS A 41 -27.95 -10.39 -1.32
N GLU A 42 -27.92 -10.93 -0.10
CA GLU A 42 -26.69 -11.23 0.62
C GLU A 42 -25.83 -12.27 -0.13
N PHE A 43 -26.46 -13.29 -0.72
CA PHE A 43 -25.75 -14.23 -1.62
C PHE A 43 -25.20 -13.56 -2.88
N GLU A 44 -25.94 -12.66 -3.52
CA GLU A 44 -25.45 -11.94 -4.70
C GLU A 44 -24.26 -11.04 -4.32
N GLU A 45 -24.33 -10.31 -3.21
CA GLU A 45 -23.22 -9.48 -2.72
C GLU A 45 -21.97 -10.32 -2.38
N ILE A 46 -22.15 -11.53 -1.83
CA ILE A 46 -21.04 -12.48 -1.61
C ILE A 46 -20.44 -12.89 -2.95
N LYS A 47 -21.27 -13.26 -3.94
CA LYS A 47 -20.81 -13.69 -5.25
C LYS A 47 -20.07 -12.57 -5.99
N GLU A 48 -20.57 -11.34 -5.97
CA GLU A 48 -19.92 -10.18 -6.57
C GLU A 48 -18.51 -9.98 -5.99
N LYS A 49 -18.37 -10.01 -4.66
CA LYS A 49 -17.06 -9.89 -4.00
C LYS A 49 -16.13 -11.08 -4.28
N ALA A 50 -16.68 -12.30 -4.32
CA ALA A 50 -15.91 -13.52 -4.60
C ALA A 50 -15.36 -13.54 -6.04
N LEU A 51 -16.02 -12.85 -6.97
CA LEU A 51 -15.63 -12.79 -8.39
C LEU A 51 -14.95 -11.46 -8.75
N GLU A 52 -14.71 -10.59 -7.77
CA GLU A 52 -14.03 -9.31 -7.97
C GLU A 52 -12.55 -9.53 -8.34
N ILE A 53 -12.08 -8.81 -9.36
CA ILE A 53 -10.68 -8.84 -9.78
C ILE A 53 -9.91 -7.85 -8.89
N PRO A 54 -8.96 -8.31 -8.06
CA PRO A 54 -8.21 -7.44 -7.19
C PRO A 54 -7.23 -6.57 -8.00
N THR A 55 -7.19 -5.28 -7.69
CA THR A 55 -6.28 -4.32 -8.33
C THR A 55 -4.96 -4.15 -7.58
N SER A 56 -4.90 -4.65 -6.34
CA SER A 56 -3.74 -4.58 -5.45
C SER A 56 -3.67 -5.80 -4.53
N THR A 57 -2.47 -6.08 -4.01
CA THR A 57 -2.26 -7.11 -3.00
C THR A 57 -3.09 -6.87 -1.74
N GLU A 58 -3.25 -5.61 -1.31
CA GLU A 58 -4.10 -5.25 -0.15
C GLU A 58 -5.56 -5.69 -0.36
N GLN A 59 -6.10 -5.40 -1.54
CA GLN A 59 -7.46 -5.79 -1.91
C GLN A 59 -7.59 -7.32 -1.97
N LEU A 60 -6.62 -8.02 -2.57
CA LEU A 60 -6.58 -9.48 -2.61
C LEU A 60 -6.61 -10.08 -1.20
N MET A 61 -5.70 -9.63 -0.32
CA MET A 61 -5.60 -10.16 1.05
C MET A 61 -6.88 -9.88 1.85
N THR A 62 -7.44 -8.67 1.74
CA THR A 62 -8.72 -8.31 2.38
C THR A 62 -9.86 -9.18 1.89
N ASN A 63 -9.94 -9.44 0.57
CA ASN A 63 -10.96 -10.33 0.02
C ASN A 63 -10.78 -11.77 0.51
N GLY A 64 -9.53 -12.25 0.63
CA GLY A 64 -9.23 -13.56 1.21
C GLY A 64 -9.72 -13.72 2.65
N GLU A 65 -9.51 -12.70 3.50
CA GLU A 65 -10.00 -12.68 4.88
C GLU A 65 -11.54 -12.66 4.92
N TYR A 66 -12.17 -11.82 4.11
CA TYR A 66 -13.63 -11.76 3.99
C TYR A 66 -14.22 -13.10 3.52
N MET A 67 -13.65 -13.72 2.48
CA MET A 67 -14.08 -15.02 1.97
C MET A 67 -13.90 -16.15 2.99
N THR A 68 -12.87 -16.07 3.82
CA THR A 68 -12.69 -17.00 4.94
C THR A 68 -13.86 -16.88 5.92
N ARG A 69 -14.19 -15.66 6.35
CA ARG A 69 -15.32 -15.40 7.24
C ARG A 69 -16.66 -15.83 6.64
N VAL A 70 -16.86 -15.58 5.34
CA VAL A 70 -18.07 -16.01 4.64
C VAL A 70 -18.25 -17.53 4.76
N LYS A 71 -17.19 -18.29 4.47
CA LYS A 71 -17.21 -19.76 4.48
C LYS A 71 -17.35 -20.35 5.88
N THR A 72 -16.90 -19.66 6.93
CA THR A 72 -16.91 -20.19 8.31
C THR A 72 -18.10 -19.72 9.16
N GLU A 73 -18.71 -18.58 8.84
CA GLU A 73 -19.76 -17.96 9.66
C GLU A 73 -21.01 -17.68 8.83
N ILE A 74 -20.88 -16.84 7.80
CA ILE A 74 -22.04 -16.20 7.14
C ILE A 74 -22.90 -17.22 6.38
N ILE A 75 -22.29 -18.24 5.77
CA ILE A 75 -23.03 -19.27 5.03
C ILE A 75 -23.90 -20.13 5.96
N ASP A 76 -23.42 -20.44 7.16
CA ASP A 76 -24.21 -21.17 8.15
C ASP A 76 -25.36 -20.30 8.67
N GLU A 77 -25.13 -19.00 8.91
CA GLU A 77 -26.20 -18.07 9.26
C GLU A 77 -27.26 -17.95 8.17
N LEU A 78 -26.85 -17.84 6.91
CA LEU A 78 -27.77 -17.79 5.76
C LEU A 78 -28.57 -19.08 5.61
N ARG A 79 -27.94 -20.23 5.84
CA ARG A 79 -28.63 -21.53 5.87
C ARG A 79 -29.71 -21.58 6.93
N ASP A 80 -29.41 -21.11 8.14
CA ASP A 80 -30.37 -21.09 9.25
C ASP A 80 -31.53 -20.14 8.96
N LYS A 81 -31.25 -18.96 8.40
CA LYS A 81 -32.28 -18.03 7.91
C LYS A 81 -33.19 -18.69 6.87
N ILE A 82 -32.62 -19.38 5.87
CA ILE A 82 -33.40 -20.14 4.86
C ILE A 82 -34.31 -21.18 5.53
N GLN A 83 -33.81 -21.94 6.51
CA GLN A 83 -34.62 -22.94 7.21
C GLN A 83 -35.79 -22.29 7.97
N ILE A 84 -35.58 -21.13 8.59
CA ILE A 84 -36.63 -20.37 9.28
C ILE A 84 -37.67 -19.89 8.27
N THR A 85 -37.25 -19.30 7.14
CA THR A 85 -38.19 -18.82 6.12
C THR A 85 -38.98 -19.99 5.53
N MET A 86 -38.37 -21.15 5.28
CA MET A 86 -39.08 -22.35 4.82
C MET A 86 -40.18 -22.81 5.80
N ARG A 87 -39.91 -22.78 7.12
CA ARG A 87 -40.91 -23.13 8.14
C ARG A 87 -42.06 -22.13 8.16
N ILE A 88 -41.76 -20.83 8.08
CA ILE A 88 -42.79 -19.79 8.00
C ILE A 88 -43.63 -19.95 6.73
N ASN A 89 -43.00 -20.27 5.59
CA ASN A 89 -43.69 -20.50 4.33
C ASN A 89 -44.68 -21.67 4.43
N ALA A 90 -44.31 -22.76 5.12
CA ALA A 90 -45.20 -23.89 5.37
C ALA A 90 -46.45 -23.47 6.16
N TYR A 91 -46.29 -22.66 7.21
CA TYR A 91 -47.44 -22.11 7.97
C TYR A 91 -48.30 -21.16 7.15
N LEU A 92 -47.70 -20.31 6.32
CA LEU A 92 -48.44 -19.36 5.50
C LEU A 92 -49.31 -20.06 4.45
N VAL A 93 -48.84 -21.15 3.84
CA VAL A 93 -49.62 -21.94 2.86
C VAL A 93 -50.85 -22.60 3.50
N GLU A 94 -50.83 -22.90 4.81
CA GLU A 94 -52.00 -23.39 5.54
C GLU A 94 -53.04 -22.30 5.84
N LEU A 95 -52.63 -21.03 5.83
CA LEU A 95 -53.46 -19.88 6.24
C LEU A 95 -53.98 -19.07 5.05
N MET A 96 -53.25 -19.03 3.93
CA MET A 96 -53.58 -18.20 2.78
C MET A 96 -52.99 -18.75 1.47
N GLU A 97 -53.57 -18.35 0.34
CA GLU A 97 -52.98 -18.58 -0.96
C GLU A 97 -51.78 -17.64 -1.16
N LEU A 98 -50.60 -18.22 -1.37
CA LEU A 98 -49.38 -17.47 -1.65
C LEU A 98 -49.22 -17.20 -3.15
N PRO A 99 -48.79 -15.99 -3.54
CA PRO A 99 -48.43 -15.68 -4.91
C PRO A 99 -47.31 -16.60 -5.44
N ALA A 100 -47.40 -17.01 -6.71
CA ALA A 100 -46.42 -17.90 -7.34
C ALA A 100 -44.99 -17.32 -7.28
N ASP A 101 -44.83 -16.02 -7.48
CA ASP A 101 -43.54 -15.34 -7.43
C ASP A 101 -42.90 -15.35 -6.03
N GLN A 102 -43.70 -15.45 -4.96
CA GLN A 102 -43.18 -15.64 -3.61
C GLN A 102 -42.65 -17.06 -3.40
N ILE A 103 -43.33 -18.07 -3.96
CA ILE A 103 -42.88 -19.46 -3.90
C ILE A 103 -41.58 -19.62 -4.71
N GLU A 104 -41.52 -19.03 -5.90
CA GLU A 104 -40.30 -18.98 -6.73
C GLU A 104 -39.14 -18.31 -5.99
N LEU A 105 -39.39 -17.21 -5.28
CA LEU A 105 -38.37 -16.53 -4.49
C LEU A 105 -37.83 -17.41 -3.34
N GLN A 106 -38.69 -18.18 -2.67
CA GLN A 106 -38.26 -19.14 -1.64
C GLN A 106 -37.41 -20.26 -2.26
N VAL A 107 -37.79 -20.79 -3.42
CA VAL A 107 -37.00 -21.77 -4.17
C VAL A 107 -35.63 -21.18 -4.56
N GLU A 108 -35.61 -19.94 -5.01
CA GLU A 108 -34.38 -19.25 -5.40
C GLU A 108 -33.40 -19.09 -4.23
N SER A 109 -33.88 -18.76 -3.02
CA SER A 109 -33.03 -18.68 -1.84
C SER A 109 -32.36 -20.02 -1.49
N VAL A 110 -33.06 -21.13 -1.69
CA VAL A 110 -32.52 -22.48 -1.51
C VAL A 110 -31.53 -22.81 -2.60
N ASN A 111 -31.83 -22.46 -3.86
CA ASN A 111 -30.92 -22.66 -5.00
C ASN A 111 -29.62 -21.88 -4.82
N TRP A 112 -29.66 -20.68 -4.24
CA TRP A 112 -28.47 -19.90 -3.90
C TRP A 112 -27.51 -20.67 -2.99
N TYR A 113 -28.03 -21.30 -1.93
CA TYR A 113 -27.23 -22.09 -1.01
C TYR A 113 -26.45 -23.23 -1.70
N PHE A 114 -27.01 -23.83 -2.74
CA PHE A 114 -26.30 -24.86 -3.53
C PHE A 114 -25.34 -24.26 -4.57
N ARG A 115 -25.77 -23.20 -5.27
CA ARG A 115 -24.97 -22.57 -6.33
C ARG A 115 -23.75 -21.82 -5.80
N ILE A 116 -23.78 -21.32 -4.56
CA ILE A 116 -22.66 -20.56 -4.00
C ILE A 116 -21.38 -21.39 -3.86
N GLN A 117 -21.50 -22.72 -3.78
CA GLN A 117 -20.35 -23.61 -3.65
C GLN A 117 -19.43 -23.55 -4.87
N SER A 118 -19.99 -23.50 -6.10
CA SER A 118 -19.18 -23.37 -7.31
C SER A 118 -18.50 -21.99 -7.41
N VAL A 119 -19.15 -20.95 -6.89
CA VAL A 119 -18.55 -19.62 -6.77
C VAL A 119 -17.32 -19.66 -5.84
N PHE A 120 -17.38 -20.41 -4.74
CA PHE A 120 -16.24 -20.57 -3.84
C PHE A 120 -15.06 -21.32 -4.44
N GLU A 121 -15.32 -22.31 -5.30
CA GLU A 121 -14.28 -23.03 -6.04
C GLU A 121 -13.58 -22.11 -7.05
N ILE A 122 -14.36 -21.32 -7.79
CA ILE A 122 -13.84 -20.31 -8.73
C ILE A 122 -13.02 -19.26 -7.98
N ASN A 123 -13.56 -18.69 -6.89
CA ASN A 123 -12.85 -17.71 -6.07
C ASN A 123 -11.55 -18.28 -5.51
N SER A 124 -11.53 -19.54 -5.05
CA SER A 124 -10.31 -20.17 -4.54
C SER A 124 -9.24 -20.30 -5.64
N THR A 125 -9.65 -20.67 -6.85
CA THR A 125 -8.75 -20.78 -8.01
C THR A 125 -8.21 -19.41 -8.41
N ASN A 126 -9.10 -18.41 -8.52
CA ASN A 126 -8.73 -17.05 -8.86
C ASN A 126 -7.81 -16.42 -7.80
N PHE A 127 -8.09 -16.65 -6.52
CA PHE A 127 -7.26 -16.13 -5.43
C PHE A 127 -5.82 -16.61 -5.55
N GLU A 128 -5.59 -17.91 -5.75
CA GLU A 128 -4.25 -18.47 -5.92
C GLU A 128 -3.58 -17.95 -7.20
N GLN A 129 -4.31 -17.81 -8.30
CA GLN A 129 -3.78 -17.25 -9.55
C GLN A 129 -3.35 -15.80 -9.40
N TYR A 130 -4.18 -14.95 -8.79
CA TYR A 130 -3.85 -13.55 -8.55
C TYR A 130 -2.70 -13.42 -7.56
N LYS A 131 -2.72 -14.20 -6.47
CA LYS A 131 -1.62 -14.25 -5.51
C LYS A 131 -0.30 -14.58 -6.19
N PHE A 132 -0.27 -15.62 -7.02
CA PHE A 132 0.91 -15.99 -7.79
C PHE A 132 1.38 -14.85 -8.70
N SER A 133 0.47 -14.20 -9.42
CA SER A 133 0.82 -13.08 -10.31
C SER A 133 1.40 -11.87 -9.56
N PHE A 134 0.87 -11.53 -8.39
CA PHE A 134 1.41 -10.46 -7.57
C PHE A 134 2.77 -10.83 -6.95
N GLU A 135 2.95 -12.08 -6.51
CA GLU A 135 4.24 -12.58 -6.03
C GLU A 135 5.31 -12.57 -7.15
N GLU A 136 4.95 -12.98 -8.38
CA GLU A 136 5.84 -12.91 -9.54
C GLU A 136 6.23 -11.45 -9.85
N LYS A 137 5.27 -10.53 -9.82
CA LYS A 137 5.54 -9.10 -9.99
C LYS A 137 6.48 -8.56 -8.91
N LEU A 138 6.30 -8.96 -7.65
CA LEU A 138 7.18 -8.59 -6.55
C LEU A 138 8.61 -9.07 -6.79
N GLN A 139 8.77 -10.33 -7.20
CA GLN A 139 10.08 -10.91 -7.51
C GLN A 139 10.75 -10.20 -8.68
N GLU A 140 10.02 -9.92 -9.76
CA GLU A 140 10.55 -9.27 -10.95
C GLU A 140 10.98 -7.82 -10.65
N VAL A 141 10.15 -7.05 -9.94
CA VAL A 141 10.51 -5.67 -9.54
C VAL A 141 11.73 -5.67 -8.62
N THR A 142 11.82 -6.63 -7.69
CA THR A 142 12.97 -6.77 -6.79
C THR A 142 14.25 -7.08 -7.55
N LYS A 143 14.18 -8.02 -8.51
CA LYS A 143 15.30 -8.37 -9.38
C LYS A 143 15.76 -7.18 -10.21
N GLN A 144 14.84 -6.50 -10.91
CA GLN A 144 15.17 -5.32 -11.71
C GLN A 144 15.78 -4.19 -10.88
N LEU A 145 15.29 -4.00 -9.65
CA LEU A 145 15.83 -2.99 -8.74
C LEU A 145 17.29 -3.32 -8.38
N ASN A 146 17.57 -4.57 -8.00
CA ASN A 146 18.92 -5.00 -7.66
C ASN A 146 19.87 -4.87 -8.87
N GLU A 147 19.44 -5.28 -10.06
CA GLU A 147 20.22 -5.12 -11.30
C GLU A 147 20.54 -3.66 -11.60
N LYS A 148 19.56 -2.75 -11.46
CA LYS A 148 19.77 -1.30 -11.64
C LYS A 148 20.71 -0.70 -10.60
N MET A 149 20.66 -1.17 -9.36
CA MET A 149 21.60 -0.73 -8.32
C MET A 149 23.03 -1.17 -8.65
N GLU A 150 23.22 -2.43 -9.04
CA GLU A 150 24.53 -2.97 -9.44
C GLU A 150 25.08 -2.26 -10.69
N ASP A 151 24.24 -1.97 -11.68
CA ASP A 151 24.61 -1.22 -12.89
C ASP A 151 25.06 0.22 -12.58
N MET A 152 24.50 0.84 -11.53
CA MET A 152 24.88 2.18 -11.09
C MET A 152 26.31 2.24 -10.52
N ILE A 153 26.81 1.15 -9.93
CA ILE A 153 28.12 1.10 -9.24
C ILE A 153 29.30 1.52 -10.13
N PRO A 154 29.50 0.96 -11.34
CA PRO A 154 30.58 1.41 -12.22
C PRO A 154 30.41 2.87 -12.66
N HIS A 155 29.18 3.37 -12.80
CA HIS A 155 28.93 4.76 -13.20
C HIS A 155 29.33 5.75 -12.11
N ILE A 156 29.01 5.48 -10.85
CA ILE A 156 29.37 6.37 -9.74
C ILE A 156 30.88 6.39 -9.47
N ALA A 157 31.67 5.45 -10.01
CA ALA A 157 33.12 5.45 -9.86
C ALA A 157 33.80 6.74 -10.36
N ILE A 158 33.20 7.43 -11.33
CA ILE A 158 33.66 8.73 -11.86
C ILE A 158 33.75 9.82 -10.78
N ILE A 159 33.02 9.68 -9.67
CA ILE A 159 33.09 10.59 -8.52
C ILE A 159 34.52 10.73 -8.00
N ASN A 160 35.32 9.66 -8.08
CA ASN A 160 36.71 9.71 -7.64
C ASN A 160 37.61 10.60 -8.51
N ASP A 161 37.18 10.93 -9.73
CA ASP A 161 37.93 11.74 -10.69
C ASP A 161 37.43 13.20 -10.72
N MET A 162 36.34 13.52 -10.02
CA MET A 162 35.74 14.86 -9.91
C MET A 162 36.54 15.79 -9.00
N THR A 163 37.70 16.25 -9.47
CA THR A 163 38.69 16.97 -8.64
C THR A 163 38.89 18.43 -9.03
N GLU A 164 38.46 18.82 -10.23
CA GLU A 164 38.70 20.14 -10.79
C GLU A 164 37.63 21.13 -10.30
N THR A 165 38.05 22.19 -9.61
CA THR A 165 37.15 23.22 -9.05
C THR A 165 36.37 23.98 -10.11
N GLU A 166 36.97 24.19 -11.28
CA GLU A 166 36.36 24.88 -12.42
C GLU A 166 35.12 24.13 -12.97
N LYS A 167 35.10 22.79 -12.82
CA LYS A 167 34.03 21.91 -13.31
C LYS A 167 32.95 21.61 -12.28
N PHE A 168 32.97 22.23 -11.09
CA PHE A 168 31.99 21.94 -10.03
C PHE A 168 30.53 22.14 -10.45
N ARG A 169 30.26 23.10 -11.34
CA ARG A 169 28.91 23.29 -11.91
C ARG A 169 28.45 22.12 -12.76
N ASP A 170 29.36 21.46 -13.48
CA ASP A 170 29.02 20.29 -14.29
C ASP A 170 28.89 19.05 -13.39
N TYR A 171 29.80 18.89 -12.42
CA TYR A 171 29.77 17.79 -11.46
C TYR A 171 28.48 17.78 -10.64
N ILE A 172 27.98 18.93 -10.20
CA ILE A 172 26.75 18.96 -9.39
C ILE A 172 25.51 18.50 -10.17
N VAL A 173 25.47 18.73 -11.49
CA VAL A 173 24.38 18.26 -12.34
C VAL A 173 24.40 16.74 -12.43
N VAL A 174 25.57 16.15 -12.64
CA VAL A 174 25.75 14.68 -12.66
C VAL A 174 25.38 14.07 -11.30
N LEU A 175 25.88 14.65 -10.21
CA LEU A 175 25.59 14.18 -8.85
C LEU A 175 24.11 14.30 -8.50
N HIS A 176 23.42 15.35 -8.94
CA HIS A 176 21.95 15.43 -8.78
C HIS A 176 21.25 14.27 -9.47
N GLY A 177 21.65 13.91 -10.69
CA GLY A 177 21.09 12.75 -11.38
C GLY A 177 21.23 11.45 -10.57
N TYR A 178 22.38 11.23 -9.92
CA TYR A 178 22.56 10.09 -9.03
C TYR A 178 21.72 10.18 -7.74
N ILE A 179 21.56 11.36 -7.16
CA ILE A 179 20.69 11.57 -6.00
C ILE A 179 19.23 11.27 -6.35
N ASP A 180 18.75 11.71 -7.51
CA ASP A 180 17.39 11.45 -7.97
C ASP A 180 17.16 9.94 -8.20
N GLN A 181 18.14 9.24 -8.79
CA GLN A 181 18.08 7.77 -8.94
C GLN A 181 18.05 7.05 -7.59
N ILE A 182 18.83 7.51 -6.60
CA ILE A 182 18.79 6.96 -5.24
C ILE A 182 17.39 7.12 -4.62
N PHE A 183 16.75 8.28 -4.77
CA PHE A 183 15.37 8.48 -4.28
C PHE A 183 14.38 7.54 -4.96
N VAL A 184 14.50 7.35 -6.27
CA VAL A 184 13.70 6.37 -7.01
C VAL A 184 13.90 4.97 -6.45
N PHE A 185 15.14 4.56 -6.18
CA PHE A 185 15.42 3.27 -5.55
C PHE A 185 14.80 3.14 -4.17
N GLU A 186 14.87 4.17 -3.32
CA GLU A 186 14.23 4.17 -2.00
C GLU A 186 12.71 4.01 -2.09
N ASP A 187 12.06 4.61 -3.08
CA ASP A 187 10.62 4.47 -3.29
C ASP A 187 10.24 3.06 -3.74
N TYR A 188 11.03 2.42 -4.62
CA TYR A 188 10.86 1.00 -4.93
C TYR A 188 11.07 0.11 -3.70
N VAL A 189 12.10 0.37 -2.90
CA VAL A 189 12.33 -0.37 -1.64
C VAL A 189 11.14 -0.23 -0.69
N LYS A 190 10.54 0.96 -0.56
CA LYS A 190 9.32 1.15 0.25
C LYS A 190 8.15 0.32 -0.29
N TRP A 191 7.94 0.32 -1.60
CA TRP A 191 6.90 -0.49 -2.24
C TRP A 191 7.14 -1.98 -2.03
N ILE A 192 8.34 -2.50 -2.29
CA ILE A 192 8.70 -3.91 -2.08
C ILE A 192 8.46 -4.31 -0.63
N ASN A 193 8.96 -3.53 0.34
CA ASN A 193 8.77 -3.83 1.76
C ASN A 193 7.29 -3.84 2.18
N LYS A 194 6.45 -3.02 1.54
CA LYS A 194 5.00 -3.02 1.78
C LYS A 194 4.39 -4.33 1.30
N GLU A 195 4.72 -4.76 0.08
CA GLU A 195 4.24 -6.01 -0.50
C GLU A 195 4.74 -7.24 0.27
N GLU A 196 6.03 -7.29 0.66
CA GLU A 196 6.60 -8.36 1.48
C GLU A 196 5.83 -8.53 2.80
N VAL A 197 5.46 -7.42 3.46
CA VAL A 197 4.67 -7.47 4.69
C VAL A 197 3.27 -8.03 4.44
N LEU A 198 2.61 -7.66 3.33
CA LEU A 198 1.28 -8.17 2.98
C LEU A 198 1.32 -9.69 2.72
N PHE A 199 2.36 -10.18 2.04
CA PHE A 199 2.60 -11.60 1.83
C PHE A 199 3.21 -12.32 3.04
N LYS A 200 3.50 -11.61 4.13
CA LYS A 200 4.16 -12.12 5.35
C LYS A 200 5.56 -12.67 5.10
N PHE A 201 6.25 -12.14 4.10
CA PHE A 201 7.66 -12.39 3.86
C PHE A 201 8.53 -11.51 4.78
N PRO A 202 9.74 -11.98 5.15
CA PRO A 202 10.70 -11.13 5.84
C PRO A 202 11.11 -9.97 4.94
N LYS A 203 11.30 -8.79 5.54
CA LYS A 203 11.75 -7.61 4.81
C LYS A 203 13.14 -7.80 4.24
N SER A 204 13.30 -7.51 2.96
CA SER A 204 14.60 -7.54 2.29
C SER A 204 15.54 -6.44 2.79
N GLN A 205 16.83 -6.75 2.83
CA GLN A 205 17.88 -5.79 3.17
C GLN A 205 18.61 -5.34 1.89
N TYR A 206 18.83 -4.04 1.75
CA TYR A 206 19.42 -3.44 0.56
C TYR A 206 20.81 -2.85 0.87
N ALA A 207 21.76 -3.72 1.21
CA ALA A 207 23.13 -3.32 1.53
C ALA A 207 23.82 -2.56 0.37
N VAL A 208 23.51 -2.91 -0.88
CA VAL A 208 24.03 -2.25 -2.08
C VAL A 208 23.54 -0.80 -2.16
N LEU A 209 22.24 -0.55 -1.94
CA LEU A 209 21.69 0.81 -1.90
C LEU A 209 22.36 1.66 -0.81
N GLU A 210 22.55 1.08 0.38
CA GLU A 210 23.22 1.79 1.48
C GLU A 210 24.69 2.07 1.16
N ALA A 211 25.39 1.16 0.49
CA ALA A 211 26.75 1.40 -0.01
C ALA A 211 26.78 2.57 -1.01
N ILE A 212 25.90 2.57 -2.02
CA ILE A 212 25.78 3.65 -3.01
C ILE A 212 25.49 4.99 -2.30
N LYS A 213 24.52 5.02 -1.38
CA LYS A 213 24.19 6.23 -0.60
C LYS A 213 25.38 6.74 0.21
N SER A 214 26.08 5.84 0.90
CA SER A 214 27.23 6.17 1.73
C SER A 214 28.41 6.73 0.92
N PHE A 215 28.44 6.47 -0.39
CA PHE A 215 29.44 6.96 -1.33
C PHE A 215 28.99 8.26 -2.04
N VAL A 216 27.80 8.30 -2.64
CA VAL A 216 27.35 9.45 -3.44
C VAL A 216 26.98 10.65 -2.56
N VAL A 217 26.18 10.44 -1.51
CA VAL A 217 25.57 11.53 -0.72
C VAL A 217 26.60 12.41 -0.02
N PRO A 218 27.65 11.88 0.64
CA PRO A 218 28.67 12.72 1.25
C PRO A 218 29.43 13.57 0.23
N PHE A 219 29.70 13.03 -0.96
CA PHE A 219 30.46 13.75 -1.99
C PHE A 219 29.63 14.87 -2.61
N TYR A 220 28.36 14.60 -2.89
CA TYR A 220 27.41 15.63 -3.28
C TYR A 220 27.34 16.78 -2.26
N LYS A 221 27.30 16.47 -0.95
CA LYS A 221 27.34 17.49 0.12
C LYS A 221 28.67 18.28 0.13
N LEU A 222 29.80 17.63 -0.10
CA LEU A 222 31.11 18.28 -0.20
C LEU A 222 31.17 19.26 -1.40
N ILE A 223 30.73 18.84 -2.59
CA ILE A 223 30.73 19.73 -3.77
C ILE A 223 29.81 20.93 -3.53
N ARG A 224 28.63 20.74 -2.94
CA ARG A 224 27.76 21.86 -2.55
C ARG A 224 28.40 22.80 -1.54
N LEU A 225 29.14 22.25 -0.57
CA LEU A 225 29.88 23.04 0.41
C LEU A 225 30.96 23.88 -0.28
N CYS A 226 31.78 23.28 -1.15
CA CYS A 226 32.81 24.01 -1.90
C CYS A 226 32.18 25.09 -2.82
N MET A 227 31.09 24.79 -3.54
CA MET A 227 30.40 25.79 -4.37
C MET A 227 29.83 26.95 -3.55
N ARG A 228 29.29 26.67 -2.36
CA ARG A 228 28.78 27.71 -1.45
C ARG A 228 29.92 28.61 -0.96
N TRP A 229 31.07 28.03 -0.62
CA TRP A 229 32.28 28.76 -0.26
C TRP A 229 32.78 29.64 -1.42
N LEU A 230 32.95 29.07 -2.62
CA LEU A 230 33.42 29.80 -3.80
C LEU A 230 32.55 31.02 -4.12
N ARG A 231 31.24 30.95 -3.86
CA ARG A 231 30.36 32.11 -4.02
C ARG A 231 30.73 33.24 -3.07
N TYR A 232 31.01 32.94 -1.80
CA TYR A 232 31.46 33.96 -0.84
C TYR A 232 32.84 34.48 -1.19
N TYR A 233 33.78 33.58 -1.48
CA TYR A 233 35.15 33.93 -1.88
C TYR A 233 35.18 34.89 -3.07
N ASN A 234 34.45 34.59 -4.15
CA ASN A 234 34.41 35.46 -5.33
C ASN A 234 33.81 36.85 -5.01
N VAL A 235 32.79 36.92 -4.15
CA VAL A 235 32.25 38.22 -3.72
C VAL A 235 33.25 39.00 -2.87
N TRP A 236 34.02 38.34 -2.02
CA TRP A 236 34.99 38.99 -1.15
C TRP A 236 36.26 39.43 -1.86
N MET A 237 36.72 38.66 -2.87
CA MET A 237 37.96 38.93 -3.59
C MET A 237 37.75 39.83 -4.81
N ASP A 238 36.64 39.65 -5.54
CA ASP A 238 36.36 40.36 -6.79
C ASP A 238 35.25 41.42 -6.65
N GLY A 239 34.61 41.53 -5.48
CA GLY A 239 33.54 42.49 -5.21
C GLY A 239 34.04 43.84 -4.66
N PRO A 240 33.15 44.85 -4.58
CA PRO A 240 33.52 46.17 -4.04
C PRO A 240 33.86 46.09 -2.54
N PHE A 241 35.06 46.54 -2.17
CA PHE A 241 35.58 46.49 -0.80
C PHE A 241 34.67 47.20 0.23
N GLU A 242 34.01 48.28 -0.17
CA GLU A 242 33.12 49.08 0.70
C GLU A 242 31.91 48.30 1.25
N TYR A 243 31.52 47.20 0.60
CA TYR A 243 30.40 46.35 1.03
C TYR A 243 30.85 45.18 1.91
N LEU A 244 32.15 45.05 2.21
CA LEU A 244 32.67 44.00 3.07
C LEU A 244 32.55 44.41 4.55
N GLU A 245 31.75 43.65 5.29
CA GLU A 245 31.68 43.78 6.75
C GLU A 245 32.70 42.82 7.39
N PRO A 246 33.75 43.32 8.08
CA PRO A 246 34.85 42.47 8.57
C PRO A 246 34.41 41.33 9.49
N HIS A 247 33.52 41.62 10.44
CA HIS A 247 33.04 40.62 11.40
C HIS A 247 32.20 39.52 10.70
N PHE A 248 31.40 39.88 9.69
CA PHE A 248 30.67 38.91 8.89
C PHE A 248 31.61 38.00 8.09
N VAL A 249 32.63 38.56 7.44
CA VAL A 249 33.63 37.81 6.67
C VAL A 249 34.39 36.85 7.59
N GLU A 250 34.88 37.32 8.73
CA GLU A 250 35.56 36.50 9.75
C GLU A 250 34.65 35.36 10.24
N SER A 251 33.43 35.69 10.70
CA SER A 251 32.48 34.70 11.21
C SER A 251 32.12 33.64 10.17
N LYS A 252 31.91 34.03 8.90
CA LYS A 252 31.59 33.08 7.83
C LYS A 252 32.80 32.23 7.46
N THR A 253 33.99 32.81 7.40
CA THR A 253 35.23 32.05 7.13
C THR A 253 35.45 30.98 8.19
N ASP A 254 35.26 31.31 9.47
CA ASP A 254 35.32 30.38 10.59
C ASP A 254 34.28 29.25 10.50
N GLU A 255 33.05 29.57 10.09
CA GLU A 255 31.97 28.59 9.87
C GLU A 255 32.37 27.58 8.78
N PHE A 256 32.80 28.05 7.61
CA PHE A 256 33.24 27.19 6.51
C PHE A 256 34.48 26.39 6.89
N LEU A 257 35.47 26.99 7.55
CA LEU A 257 36.66 26.29 8.03
C LEU A 257 36.29 25.10 8.93
N LYS A 258 35.37 25.31 9.89
CA LYS A 258 34.87 24.23 10.76
C LYS A 258 34.14 23.14 9.97
N GLU A 259 33.32 23.50 8.98
CA GLU A 259 32.63 22.52 8.11
C GLU A 259 33.61 21.72 7.24
N PHE A 260 34.62 22.37 6.65
CA PHE A 260 35.66 21.71 5.86
C PHE A 260 36.53 20.80 6.72
N GLN A 261 36.93 21.21 7.93
CA GLN A 261 37.67 20.36 8.85
C GLN A 261 36.89 19.10 9.26
N LYS A 262 35.59 19.24 9.54
CA LYS A 262 34.69 18.10 9.82
C LYS A 262 34.62 17.15 8.63
N THR A 263 34.42 17.71 7.43
CA THR A 263 34.32 16.94 6.18
C THR A 263 35.65 16.23 5.88
N GLN A 264 36.78 16.91 6.04
CA GLN A 264 38.11 16.34 5.87
C GLN A 264 38.35 15.18 6.85
N LYS A 265 37.98 15.33 8.13
CA LYS A 265 38.08 14.26 9.12
C LYS A 265 37.22 13.06 8.74
N TYR A 266 35.99 13.30 8.28
CA TYR A 266 35.10 12.24 7.79
C TYR A 266 35.75 11.44 6.65
N TYR A 267 36.24 12.12 5.60
CA TYR A 267 36.86 11.47 4.45
C TYR A 267 38.16 10.75 4.80
N ARG A 268 39.01 11.33 5.66
CA ARG A 268 40.22 10.65 6.15
C ARG A 268 39.89 9.34 6.86
N ASN A 269 38.85 9.32 7.69
CA ASN A 269 38.42 8.11 8.38
C ASN A 269 37.77 7.11 7.42
N ARG A 270 36.94 7.59 6.49
CA ARG A 270 36.26 6.75 5.49
C ARG A 270 37.26 6.07 4.55
N ILE A 271 38.23 6.80 3.99
CA ILE A 271 39.27 6.24 3.12
C ILE A 271 40.10 5.19 3.87
N LYS A 272 40.43 5.43 5.15
CA LYS A 272 41.11 4.43 6.00
C LYS A 272 40.27 3.16 6.18
N ALA A 273 38.96 3.30 6.41
CA ALA A 273 38.05 2.17 6.51
C ALA A 273 37.95 1.40 5.17
N ASP A 274 37.78 2.10 4.05
CA ASP A 274 37.70 1.50 2.70
C ASP A 274 38.98 0.77 2.27
N MET A 275 40.14 1.13 2.85
CA MET A 275 41.41 0.40 2.67
C MET A 275 41.48 -0.91 3.45
N LEU A 276 40.78 -1.00 4.59
CA LEU A 276 40.76 -2.18 5.46
C LEU A 276 39.59 -3.12 5.11
N GLU A 277 38.49 -2.56 4.60
CA GLU A 277 37.25 -3.26 4.30
C GLU A 277 37.11 -3.48 2.79
N ASN A 278 36.54 -4.62 2.39
CA ASN A 278 36.19 -4.86 0.98
C ASN A 278 34.82 -4.27 0.65
N THR A 279 34.71 -2.94 0.73
CA THR A 279 33.47 -2.20 0.42
C THR A 279 33.19 -2.14 -1.08
N LEU A 280 31.91 -2.20 -1.47
CA LEU A 280 31.44 -2.16 -2.87
C LEU A 280 31.81 -0.86 -3.57
N CYS A 281 31.70 0.26 -2.86
CA CYS A 281 32.04 1.61 -3.35
C CYS A 281 33.18 2.17 -2.49
N LYS A 282 34.28 2.62 -3.11
CA LYS A 282 35.48 3.07 -2.41
C LYS A 282 35.90 4.46 -2.84
N PHE A 283 36.19 5.32 -1.86
CA PHE A 283 36.84 6.60 -2.15
C PHE A 283 38.34 6.39 -2.38
N LYS A 284 38.84 6.89 -3.52
CA LYS A 284 40.28 6.95 -3.78
C LYS A 284 40.92 8.13 -3.02
N VAL A 285 42.24 8.08 -2.84
CA VAL A 285 43.06 9.12 -2.20
C VAL A 285 42.85 10.52 -2.80
N ILE A 286 42.34 10.60 -4.03
CA ILE A 286 42.12 11.82 -4.80
C ILE A 286 41.02 12.72 -4.21
N ALA A 287 40.05 12.17 -3.46
CA ALA A 287 39.08 12.98 -2.70
C ALA A 287 39.78 13.88 -1.66
N SER A 288 40.95 13.47 -1.16
CA SER A 288 41.81 14.31 -0.31
C SER A 288 42.41 15.50 -1.05
N ASN A 289 42.62 15.40 -2.37
CA ASN A 289 43.15 16.49 -3.20
C ASN A 289 42.08 17.50 -3.57
N ALA A 290 40.82 17.09 -3.80
CA ALA A 290 39.70 18.02 -3.97
C ALA A 290 39.45 18.84 -2.68
N LEU A 291 39.55 18.18 -1.51
CA LEU A 291 39.59 18.84 -0.20
C LEU A 291 40.79 19.77 -0.05
N HIS A 292 41.97 19.38 -0.54
CA HIS A 292 43.18 20.20 -0.51
C HIS A 292 43.08 21.44 -1.43
N CYS A 293 42.47 21.31 -2.61
CA CYS A 293 42.18 22.44 -3.50
C CYS A 293 41.16 23.39 -2.86
N CYS A 294 40.08 22.90 -2.25
CA CYS A 294 39.15 23.78 -1.52
C CYS A 294 39.81 24.41 -0.27
N PHE A 295 40.76 23.73 0.39
CA PHE A 295 41.53 24.28 1.53
C PHE A 295 42.61 25.30 1.13
N MET A 296 43.26 25.12 -0.02
CA MET A 296 44.23 26.07 -0.56
C MET A 296 43.59 27.41 -0.96
N VAL A 297 42.26 27.47 -1.10
CA VAL A 297 41.52 28.72 -1.33
C VAL A 297 41.13 29.41 -0.01
N LEU A 298 41.26 28.72 1.13
CA LEU A 298 40.98 29.24 2.48
C LEU A 298 42.22 29.82 3.19
N VAL A 299 43.42 29.56 2.68
CA VAL A 299 44.72 30.05 3.19
C VAL A 299 45.34 30.98 2.16
#